data_AF-K1S8A7-F1
#
_entry.id   AF-K1S8A7-F1
#
_cell.length_a   1.000
_cell.length_b   1.000
_cell.length_c   1.000
_cell.angle_alpha   90.00
_cell.angle_beta   90.00
_cell.angle_gamma   90.00
#
_symmetry.space_group_name_H-M   'P 1'
#
loop_
_entity.id
_entity.type
_entity.pdbx_description
1 polymer ?
#
loop_
_entity_poly.entity_id
_entity_poly.type
_entity_poly.pdbx_seq_one_letter_code
_entity_poly.pdbx_strand_id
1 'polypeptide(L)'
;MKKMTKVISLALALVMCLALCACGQKDNGDTAADGKKTFVMGVDPEYPPFSYLGDDGKYTGFDVEIAQAACDLLGWDLQVFGVNWD
;
A
#
# COMPACT_ATOMS: atom_id res chain seq x y z
N MET A 1 -25.58 14.20 -43.00
CA MET A 1 -24.56 13.13 -42.96
C MET A 1 -23.17 13.63 -42.54
N LYS A 2 -22.55 14.62 -43.23
CA LYS A 2 -21.20 15.13 -42.89
C LYS A 2 -21.02 15.74 -41.48
N LYS A 3 -22.10 16.23 -40.86
CA LYS A 3 -22.06 16.77 -39.48
C LYS A 3 -22.13 15.67 -38.42
N MET A 4 -22.87 14.59 -38.67
CA MET A 4 -22.97 13.45 -37.74
C MET A 4 -21.67 12.61 -37.72
N THR A 5 -21.01 12.46 -38.86
CA THR A 5 -19.71 11.78 -38.92
C THR A 5 -18.62 12.52 -38.13
N LYS A 6 -18.63 13.86 -38.12
CA LYS A 6 -17.70 14.67 -37.30
C LYS A 6 -17.94 14.53 -35.79
N VAL A 7 -19.20 14.44 -35.37
CA VAL A 7 -19.56 14.26 -33.95
C VAL A 7 -19.16 12.87 -33.45
N ILE A 8 -19.36 11.83 -34.28
CA ILE A 8 -18.95 10.45 -33.96
C ILE A 8 -17.42 10.35 -33.84
N SER A 9 -16.67 10.96 -34.77
CA SER A 9 -15.20 10.97 -34.69
C SER A 9 -14.67 11.71 -33.46
N LEU A 10 -15.33 12.79 -33.02
CA LEU A 10 -14.92 13.53 -31.84
C LEU A 10 -15.22 12.76 -30.54
N ALA A 11 -16.36 12.06 -30.48
CA ALA A 11 -16.69 11.18 -29.36
C ALA A 11 -15.71 10.00 -29.25
N LEU A 12 -15.34 9.40 -30.38
CA LEU A 12 -14.39 8.28 -30.40
C LEU A 12 -12.97 8.71 -29.97
N ALA A 13 -12.54 9.91 -30.37
CA ALA A 13 -11.27 10.48 -29.91
C ALA A 13 -11.26 10.73 -28.39
N LEU A 14 -12.37 11.21 -27.83
CA LEU A 14 -12.49 11.46 -26.39
C LEU A 14 -12.44 10.15 -25.56
N VAL A 15 -13.09 9.09 -26.06
CA VAL A 15 -13.04 7.75 -25.44
C VAL A 15 -11.61 7.16 -25.49
N MET A 16 -10.88 7.36 -26.59
CA MET A 16 -9.48 6.94 -26.68
C MET A 16 -8.57 7.72 -25.72
N CYS A 17 -8.78 9.02 -25.54
CA CYS A 17 -8.03 9.81 -24.56
C CYS A 17 -8.26 9.34 -23.10
N LEU A 18 -9.50 8.95 -22.76
CA LEU A 18 -9.83 8.44 -21.43
C LEU A 18 -9.23 7.04 -21.17
N ALA A 19 -9.05 6.22 -22.21
CA ALA A 19 -8.42 4.92 -22.09
C ALA A 19 -6.92 4.99 -21.75
N LEU A 20 -6.21 6.06 -22.16
CA LEU A 20 -4.79 6.23 -21.83
C LEU A 20 -4.54 6.55 -20.35
N CYS A 21 -5.52 7.11 -19.63
CA CYS A 21 -5.41 7.38 -18.20
C CYS A 21 -5.57 6.12 -17.33
N ALA A 22 -6.08 5.01 -17.88
CA ALA A 22 -6.38 3.79 -17.13
C ALA A 22 -5.23 2.75 -17.12
N CYS A 23 -4.23 2.87 -18.00
CA CYS A 23 -3.11 1.93 -18.09
C CYS A 23 -1.88 2.32 -17.24
N GLY A 24 -1.98 3.37 -16.42
CA GLY A 24 -0.89 3.84 -15.55
C GLY A 24 -0.84 3.18 -14.16
N GLN A 25 -1.90 2.47 -13.75
CA GLN A 25 -1.97 1.84 -12.43
C GLN A 25 -1.25 0.50 -12.46
N LYS A 26 0.09 0.55 -12.33
CA LYS A 26 0.85 -0.64 -11.93
C LYS A 26 0.64 -0.81 -10.45
N ASP A 27 -0.38 -1.60 -10.13
CA ASP A 27 -0.78 -1.94 -8.77
C ASP A 27 0.30 -2.83 -8.14
N ASN A 28 1.34 -2.20 -7.61
CA ASN A 28 2.21 -2.84 -6.62
C ASN A 28 1.44 -2.78 -5.31
N GLY A 29 1.00 -3.92 -4.79
CA GLY A 29 0.09 -4.09 -3.65
C GLY A 29 0.54 -3.55 -2.29
N ASP A 30 1.40 -2.53 -2.27
CA ASP A 30 1.95 -1.84 -1.09
C ASP A 30 1.30 -0.46 -0.85
N THR A 31 0.29 -0.06 -1.63
CA THR A 31 -0.32 1.27 -1.50
C THR A 31 -1.65 1.18 -0.75
N ALA A 32 -1.69 1.73 0.47
CA ALA A 32 -2.93 1.88 1.25
C ALA A 32 -3.93 2.82 0.55
N ALA A 33 -5.20 2.76 0.92
CA ALA A 33 -6.29 3.53 0.30
C ALA A 33 -6.07 5.06 0.29
N ASP A 34 -5.24 5.57 1.20
CA ASP A 34 -4.85 6.98 1.31
C ASP A 34 -3.55 7.34 0.54
N GLY A 35 -3.00 6.41 -0.25
CA GLY A 35 -1.77 6.61 -1.02
C GLY A 35 -0.47 6.45 -0.21
N LYS A 36 -0.56 6.11 1.09
CA LYS A 36 0.60 5.79 1.92
C LYS A 36 1.18 4.43 1.56
N LYS A 37 2.50 4.31 1.69
CA LYS A 37 3.19 3.03 1.57
C LYS A 37 3.03 2.24 2.85
N THR A 38 2.78 0.94 2.73
CA THR A 38 2.76 0.01 3.87
C THR A 38 4.08 -0.74 3.93
N PHE A 39 4.74 -0.73 5.09
CA PHE A 39 5.86 -1.60 5.39
C PHE A 39 5.36 -2.81 6.18
N VAL A 40 5.50 -4.00 5.57
CA VAL A 40 5.08 -5.27 6.18
C VAL A 40 6.30 -5.95 6.80
N MET A 41 6.27 -6.16 8.11
CA MET A 41 7.38 -6.69 8.89
C MET A 41 6.99 -7.98 9.61
N GLY A 42 7.76 -9.05 9.36
CA GLY A 42 7.67 -10.29 10.12
C GLY A 42 8.58 -10.25 11.34
N VAL A 43 8.10 -10.70 12.50
CA VAL A 43 8.87 -10.77 13.75
C VAL A 43 8.76 -12.15 14.40
N ASP A 44 9.73 -12.50 15.25
CA ASP A 44 9.57 -13.59 16.21
C ASP A 44 8.82 -13.06 17.44
N PRO A 45 7.57 -13.48 17.70
CA PRO A 45 6.74 -12.90 18.75
C PRO A 45 7.06 -13.44 20.16
N GLU A 46 8.08 -14.29 20.31
CA GLU A 46 8.46 -14.90 21.59
C GLU A 46 9.88 -14.49 22.03
N TYR A 47 10.37 -13.35 21.55
CA TYR A 47 11.76 -12.91 21.76
C TYR A 47 11.90 -11.55 22.46
N PRO A 48 11.43 -11.41 23.71
CA PRO A 48 11.64 -10.19 24.49
C PRO A 48 13.13 -9.95 24.81
N PRO A 49 13.60 -8.69 24.87
CA PRO A 49 12.83 -7.44 24.73
C PRO A 49 12.70 -6.94 23.27
N PHE A 50 13.09 -7.74 22.28
CA PHE A 50 13.23 -7.30 20.89
C PHE A 50 11.90 -7.30 20.14
N SER A 51 11.19 -8.43 20.14
CA SER A 51 9.84 -8.54 19.60
C SER A 51 9.02 -9.53 20.42
N TYR A 52 7.82 -9.12 20.83
CA TYR A 52 6.92 -9.96 21.63
C TYR A 52 5.45 -9.51 21.52
N LEU A 53 4.52 -10.40 21.85
CA LEU A 53 3.11 -10.04 22.01
C LEU A 53 2.88 -9.40 23.39
N GLY A 54 2.45 -8.13 23.41
CA GLY A 54 2.12 -7.41 24.64
C GLY A 54 0.76 -7.82 25.21
N ASP A 55 0.48 -7.35 26.43
CA ASP A 55 -0.78 -7.64 27.15
C ASP A 55 -2.03 -7.10 26.43
N ASP A 56 -1.86 -6.12 25.54
CA ASP A 56 -2.91 -5.56 24.70
C ASP A 56 -3.16 -6.36 23.41
N GLY A 57 -2.45 -7.48 23.24
CA GLY A 57 -2.54 -8.35 22.08
C GLY A 57 -1.87 -7.77 20.83
N LYS A 58 -0.99 -6.77 20.96
CA LYS A 58 -0.21 -6.21 19.84
C LYS A 58 1.26 -6.61 19.93
N TYR A 59 1.89 -6.74 18.77
CA TYR A 59 3.34 -6.91 18.72
C TYR A 59 4.03 -5.62 19.18
N THR A 60 5.06 -5.78 20.01
CA THR A 60 5.84 -4.69 20.60
C THR A 60 7.28 -5.15 20.86
N GLY A 61 8.13 -4.28 21.42
CA GLY A 61 9.55 -4.51 21.65
C GLY A 61 10.44 -3.61 20.80
N PHE A 62 11.75 -3.66 21.06
CA PHE A 62 12.74 -2.78 20.42
C PHE A 62 12.66 -2.76 18.88
N ASP A 63 12.52 -3.93 18.24
CA ASP A 63 12.46 -4.05 16.79
C ASP A 63 11.20 -3.39 16.23
N VAL A 64 10.07 -3.59 16.91
CA VAL A 64 8.77 -3.04 16.52
C VAL A 64 8.73 -1.53 16.70
N GLU A 65 9.24 -1.03 17.84
CA GLU A 65 9.25 0.39 18.15
C GLU A 65 10.16 1.19 17.20
N ILE A 66 11.32 0.65 16.84
CA ILE A 66 12.21 1.30 15.86
C ILE A 66 11.58 1.31 14.46
N ALA A 67 10.97 0.20 14.04
CA ALA A 67 10.29 0.14 12.75
C ALA A 67 9.13 1.14 12.70
N GLN A 68 8.36 1.27 13.78
CA GLN A 68 7.28 2.25 13.89
C GLN A 68 7.81 3.67 13.78
N ALA A 69 8.85 4.01 14.54
CA ALA A 69 9.47 5.34 14.48
C ALA A 69 10.01 5.69 13.08
N ALA A 70 10.59 4.71 12.37
CA ALA A 70 11.01 4.88 10.99
C ALA A 70 9.83 5.12 10.03
N CYS A 71 8.75 4.35 10.18
CA CYS A 71 7.54 4.53 9.38
C CYS A 71 6.89 5.91 9.62
N ASP A 72 6.83 6.37 10.87
CA ASP A 72 6.31 7.69 11.22
C ASP A 72 7.10 8.83 10.56
N LEU A 73 8.44 8.71 10.54
CA LEU A 73 9.32 9.68 9.86
C LEU A 73 9.12 9.70 8.34
N LEU A 74 8.78 8.56 7.75
CA LEU A 74 8.59 8.39 6.31
C LEU A 74 7.14 8.63 5.86
N GLY A 75 6.19 8.77 6.79
CA GLY A 75 4.76 8.83 6.51
C GLY A 75 4.19 7.50 5.98
N TRP A 76 4.76 6.38 6.41
CA TRP A 76 4.36 5.02 6.02
C TRP A 76 3.50 4.39 7.12
N ASP A 77 2.69 3.41 6.74
CA ASP A 77 1.97 2.57 7.69
C ASP A 77 2.79 1.31 7.99
N LEU A 78 2.83 0.87 9.26
CA LEU A 78 3.49 -0.37 9.68
C LEU A 78 2.48 -1.48 9.87
N GLN A 79 2.71 -2.64 9.26
CA GLN A 79 1.97 -3.86 9.51
C GLN A 79 2.91 -4.94 10.04
N VAL A 80 2.68 -5.41 11.27
CA VAL A 80 3.50 -6.44 11.91
C VAL A 80 2.76 -7.77 11.94
N PHE A 81 3.46 -8.86 11.63
CA PHE A 81 2.94 -10.23 11.77
C PHE A 81 3.99 -11.15 12.41
N GLY A 82 3.54 -12.16 13.14
CA GLY A 82 4.41 -13.19 13.71
C GLY A 82 4.83 -14.20 12.64
N VAL A 83 6.12 -14.48 12.54
CA VAL A 83 6.67 -15.55 11.70
C VAL A 83 6.73 -16.83 12.52
N ASN A 84 6.19 -17.92 11.97
CA ASN A 84 6.46 -19.25 12.49
C ASN A 84 7.74 -19.78 11.81
N TRP A 85 8.77 -20.07 12.61
CA TRP A 85 10.08 -20.52 12.12
C TRP A 85 10.22 -22.05 12.08
N ASP A 86 9.20 -22.78 12.55
CA ASP A 86 9.10 -24.25 12.48
C ASP A 86 8.42 -24.76 11.20
#